data_AF-I0Z1S5-F1
#
_entry.id   AF-I0Z1S5-F1
#
_cell.length_a   1.000
_cell.length_b   1.000
_cell.length_c   1.000
_cell.angle_alpha   90.00
_cell.angle_beta   90.00
_cell.angle_gamma   90.00
#
_symmetry.space_group_name_H-M   'P 1'
#
loop_
_entity.id
_entity.type
_entity.pdbx_description
1 polymer ?
#
loop_
_entity_poly.entity_id
_entity_poly.type
_entity_poly.pdbx_seq_one_letter_code
_entity_poly.pdbx_strand_id
1 'polypeptide(L)'
;MPPRKKRASVAEADDADDAYDPQKKNKAGSDDGDDQKPKKKPRAKKEKEPEEVHTALEGPAWTVVPPSLLYREGGPKSGEKIAAFDLDGTLVLTKSNQPYVTSPDDFKLFNKEVPKVLNEYAEKGYKIVVFSNQAGIGKSLDGKMSVKLRQRAENILTKLDVEATVLYAAGKEDSFRKPGTGMWEYFVEHLNGGVSPDKAQSFFVGDMAGRSIDIQESDSDKEGAAKKQAALPKAGQEGENHNAELSAAFEQLADHFTKRGEGFKARALDKSGKIIAAHSSKVTSSKDLKGTAGIGKGSMGYIDEFLETGTIAALDEAGGFQNPAAKGDAKPSEEQTMALKFL
;
A
#
# COMPACT_ATOMS: atom_id res chain seq x y z
N MET A 1 43.43 35.67 -32.94
CA MET A 1 43.22 34.52 -33.85
C MET A 1 44.39 33.55 -33.70
N PRO A 2 44.15 32.23 -33.69
CA PRO A 2 45.00 31.25 -33.00
C PRO A 2 46.10 30.66 -33.88
N PRO A 3 47.01 29.87 -33.26
CA PRO A 3 47.16 28.47 -33.68
C PRO A 3 47.18 27.53 -32.45
N ARG A 4 46.36 26.48 -32.40
CA ARG A 4 46.51 25.12 -32.97
C ARG A 4 47.57 24.23 -32.28
N LYS A 5 47.04 23.18 -31.65
CA LYS A 5 47.57 21.97 -30.98
C LYS A 5 48.81 21.28 -31.60
N LYS A 6 49.60 20.64 -30.73
CA LYS A 6 50.20 19.27 -30.87
C LYS A 6 50.26 18.63 -29.46
N ARG A 7 49.59 17.52 -29.12
CA ARG A 7 49.75 16.06 -29.42
C ARG A 7 50.97 15.38 -28.77
N ALA A 8 50.69 14.32 -27.97
CA ALA A 8 51.43 13.06 -27.71
C ALA A 8 51.05 12.55 -26.29
N SER A 9 50.30 11.45 -26.06
CA SER A 9 50.49 9.99 -26.27
C SER A 9 50.83 9.27 -24.94
N VAL A 10 49.91 8.49 -24.36
CA VAL A 10 49.77 7.00 -24.36
C VAL A 10 50.80 6.24 -23.50
N ALA A 11 50.29 5.48 -22.51
CA ALA A 11 50.69 4.16 -21.98
C ALA A 11 49.92 3.97 -20.64
N GLU A 12 48.92 3.10 -20.47
CA GLU A 12 48.95 1.61 -20.35
C GLU A 12 50.19 1.13 -19.56
N ALA A 13 50.10 0.36 -18.48
CA ALA A 13 49.28 -0.81 -18.26
C ALA A 13 49.43 -1.30 -16.78
N ASP A 14 48.42 -2.05 -16.31
CA ASP A 14 48.52 -3.33 -15.56
C ASP A 14 49.14 -3.33 -14.15
N ASP A 15 48.76 -4.18 -13.20
CA ASP A 15 47.60 -5.04 -12.92
C ASP A 15 47.82 -5.55 -11.47
N ALA A 16 46.82 -6.22 -10.91
CA ALA A 16 46.91 -7.22 -9.82
C ALA A 16 47.38 -6.72 -8.42
N ASP A 17 46.51 -6.65 -7.41
CA ASP A 17 45.80 -7.73 -6.69
C ASP A 17 46.51 -8.11 -5.38
N ASP A 18 45.66 -8.44 -4.42
CA ASP A 18 45.90 -9.27 -3.25
C ASP A 18 46.58 -8.69 -2.00
N ALA A 19 45.71 -8.49 -1.00
CA ALA A 19 45.59 -9.38 0.15
C ALA A 19 45.68 -8.69 1.53
N TYR A 20 44.84 -9.25 2.41
CA TYR A 20 44.28 -8.70 3.63
C TYR A 20 44.87 -9.41 4.86
N ASP A 21 45.16 -8.61 5.92
CA ASP A 21 45.13 -8.94 7.37
C ASP A 21 46.29 -9.81 7.93
N PRO A 22 46.55 -9.92 9.26
CA PRO A 22 46.01 -9.20 10.42
C PRO A 22 47.02 -8.66 11.46
N GLN A 23 46.52 -7.69 12.23
CA GLN A 23 46.70 -7.46 13.68
C GLN A 23 47.99 -7.93 14.39
N LYS A 24 48.75 -6.98 14.96
CA LYS A 24 49.28 -7.13 16.33
C LYS A 24 49.58 -5.79 17.02
N LYS A 25 49.35 -5.81 18.33
CA LYS A 25 49.25 -4.72 19.30
C LYS A 25 50.60 -4.15 19.74
N ASN A 26 50.59 -2.85 20.04
CA ASN A 26 51.21 -2.10 21.14
C ASN A 26 52.56 -2.58 21.72
N LYS A 27 53.59 -1.71 21.67
CA LYS A 27 54.05 -0.87 22.82
C LYS A 27 55.38 -0.14 22.53
N ALA A 28 55.33 1.17 22.77
CA ALA A 28 56.27 2.08 23.47
C ALA A 28 57.81 1.93 23.36
N GLY A 29 58.46 3.07 23.11
CA GLY A 29 59.89 3.38 23.33
C GLY A 29 60.39 4.39 22.28
N SER A 30 60.17 5.69 22.46
CA SER A 30 61.15 6.70 22.95
C SER A 30 62.32 6.95 21.99
N ASP A 31 62.40 8.12 21.35
CA ASP A 31 63.46 9.13 21.56
C ASP A 31 63.22 10.40 20.70
N ASP A 32 63.85 11.49 21.14
CA ASP A 32 63.67 12.92 20.86
C ASP A 32 63.78 13.44 19.41
N GLY A 33 63.14 14.60 19.15
CA GLY A 33 63.44 15.46 18.00
C GLY A 33 62.32 16.45 17.63
N ASP A 34 62.39 17.67 18.17
CA ASP A 34 61.51 18.81 17.88
C ASP A 34 61.65 19.31 16.43
N ASP A 35 60.54 19.40 15.69
CA ASP A 35 60.40 20.37 14.60
C ASP A 35 58.91 20.58 14.23
N GLN A 36 58.41 21.78 14.51
CA GLN A 36 57.04 22.19 14.27
C GLN A 36 56.76 22.34 12.76
N LYS A 37 55.83 21.53 12.22
CA LYS A 37 55.25 21.71 10.88
C LYS A 37 53.71 21.73 10.97
N PRO A 38 53.01 22.66 10.28
CA PRO A 38 51.67 23.09 10.66
C PRO A 38 50.59 22.03 10.40
N LYS A 39 49.69 21.84 11.37
CA LYS A 39 48.46 21.04 11.26
C LYS A 39 47.58 21.59 10.13
N LYS A 40 47.43 20.83 9.04
CA LYS A 40 46.42 21.09 8.01
C LYS A 40 45.03 20.94 8.64
N LYS A 41 44.28 22.04 8.70
CA LYS A 41 42.85 22.05 9.05
C LYS A 41 42.06 21.11 8.12
N PRO A 42 41.08 20.34 8.60
CA PRO A 42 40.17 19.64 7.70
C PRO A 42 39.42 20.67 6.87
N ARG A 43 39.47 20.49 5.55
CA ARG A 43 38.81 21.34 4.56
C ARG A 43 37.30 21.22 4.78
N ALA A 44 36.66 22.32 5.18
CA ALA A 44 35.21 22.38 5.33
C ALA A 44 34.55 21.87 4.05
N LYS A 45 33.67 20.86 4.18
CA LYS A 45 32.76 20.52 3.08
C LYS A 45 31.96 21.79 2.79
N LYS A 46 32.08 22.29 1.58
CA LYS A 46 31.24 23.37 1.07
C LYS A 46 29.83 22.78 1.03
N GLU A 47 29.05 23.06 2.08
CA GLU A 47 27.61 22.84 2.07
C GLU A 47 27.10 23.58 0.84
N LYS A 48 26.53 22.83 -0.11
CA LYS A 48 25.65 23.46 -1.08
C LYS A 48 24.46 23.93 -0.26
N GLU A 49 24.26 25.24 -0.21
CA GLU A 49 23.00 25.81 0.23
C GLU A 49 21.88 25.01 -0.45
N PRO A 50 20.85 24.55 0.30
CA PRO A 50 19.65 24.10 -0.36
C PRO A 50 19.13 25.32 -1.13
N GLU A 51 19.10 25.24 -2.45
CA GLU A 51 18.26 26.14 -3.23
C GLU A 51 16.86 25.99 -2.66
N GLU A 52 16.45 27.02 -1.91
CA GLU A 52 15.08 27.19 -1.49
C GLU A 52 14.25 27.43 -2.75
N VAL A 53 13.74 26.35 -3.32
CA VAL A 53 12.60 26.43 -4.23
C VAL A 53 11.37 26.70 -3.38
N HIS A 54 11.25 27.93 -2.88
CA HIS A 54 9.96 28.48 -2.46
C HIS A 54 9.22 28.91 -3.72
N THR A 55 8.75 27.95 -4.52
CA THR A 55 7.59 28.23 -5.34
C THR A 55 6.43 28.34 -4.36
N ALA A 56 6.05 29.56 -4.00
CA ALA A 56 4.79 29.82 -3.33
C ALA A 56 3.70 29.13 -4.17
N LEU A 57 3.07 28.11 -3.60
CA LEU A 57 2.03 27.38 -4.30
C LEU A 57 0.84 28.34 -4.42
N GLU A 58 0.51 28.73 -5.65
CA GLU A 58 -0.72 29.48 -5.91
C GLU A 58 -1.90 28.56 -5.54
N GLY A 59 -2.61 28.88 -4.46
CA GLY A 59 -3.71 28.08 -3.92
C GLY A 59 -4.05 28.43 -2.47
N PRO A 60 -5.13 27.87 -1.90
CA PRO A 60 -5.46 28.06 -0.49
C PRO A 60 -4.30 27.62 0.42
N ALA A 61 -3.98 28.44 1.42
CA ALA A 61 -2.90 28.14 2.34
C ALA A 61 -3.21 26.85 3.13
N TRP A 62 -2.24 25.94 3.15
CA TRP A 62 -2.29 24.78 4.02
C TRP A 62 -2.02 25.18 5.46
N THR A 63 -2.85 24.68 6.37
CA THR A 63 -2.68 24.84 7.81
C THR A 63 -2.17 23.54 8.42
N VAL A 64 -1.24 23.68 9.36
CA VAL A 64 -0.68 22.56 10.15
C VAL A 64 -1.21 22.65 11.57
N VAL A 65 -1.79 21.55 12.04
CA VAL A 65 -2.33 21.39 13.38
C VAL A 65 -1.55 20.27 14.06
N PRO A 66 -0.53 20.60 14.88
CA PRO A 66 0.23 19.60 15.61
C PRO A 66 -0.67 18.73 16.51
N PRO A 67 -0.33 17.43 16.69
CA PRO A 67 0.91 16.79 16.27
C PRO A 67 0.90 16.18 14.86
N SER A 68 -0.25 16.13 14.17
CA SER A 68 -0.38 15.25 13.01
C SER A 68 -1.47 15.59 11.99
N LEU A 69 -2.20 16.70 12.12
CA LEU A 69 -3.23 17.09 11.17
C LEU A 69 -2.73 18.18 10.24
N LEU A 70 -3.01 18.05 8.95
CA LEU A 70 -2.82 19.12 7.96
C LEU A 70 -4.11 19.30 7.19
N TYR A 71 -4.47 20.53 6.85
CA TYR A 71 -5.65 20.76 6.02
C TYR A 71 -5.49 21.96 5.09
N ARG A 72 -6.31 21.97 4.04
CA ARG A 72 -6.63 23.18 3.25
C ARG A 72 -8.14 23.30 3.12
N GLU A 73 -8.65 24.52 3.17
CA GLU A 73 -10.06 24.78 2.94
C GLU A 73 -10.35 24.95 1.44
N GLY A 74 -11.56 24.59 1.01
CA GLY A 74 -12.03 24.79 -0.34
C GLY A 74 -13.54 24.78 -0.41
N GLY A 75 -14.09 25.43 -1.43
CA GLY A 75 -15.52 25.52 -1.64
C GLY A 75 -16.19 26.39 -0.57
N PRO A 76 -17.50 26.17 -0.31
CA PRO A 76 -18.27 26.93 0.66
C PRO A 76 -17.70 26.84 2.08
N LYS A 77 -17.72 27.96 2.82
CA LYS A 77 -17.27 28.01 4.23
C LYS A 77 -18.07 27.07 5.14
N SER A 78 -19.35 26.88 4.87
CA SER A 78 -20.23 25.97 5.61
C SER A 78 -21.02 25.07 4.67
N GLY A 79 -21.45 23.91 5.16
CA GLY A 79 -22.33 22.99 4.44
C GLY A 79 -23.13 22.11 5.40
N GLU A 80 -24.44 22.02 5.17
CA GLU A 80 -25.32 21.09 5.90
C GLU A 80 -25.24 19.68 5.30
N LYS A 81 -25.07 19.58 3.98
CA LYS A 81 -24.87 18.32 3.26
C LYS A 81 -23.38 18.14 2.93
N ILE A 82 -22.79 17.04 3.36
CA ILE A 82 -21.37 16.75 3.15
C ILE A 82 -21.21 15.53 2.25
N ALA A 83 -20.49 15.71 1.15
CA ALA A 83 -20.02 14.61 0.31
C ALA A 83 -18.55 14.40 0.63
N ALA A 84 -18.26 13.41 1.46
CA ALA A 84 -16.91 13.12 1.94
C ALA A 84 -16.29 11.94 1.17
N PHE A 85 -15.00 12.01 0.91
CA PHE A 85 -14.29 11.02 0.10
C PHE A 85 -12.92 10.67 0.71
N ASP A 86 -12.48 9.43 0.53
CA ASP A 86 -11.04 9.13 0.56
C ASP A 86 -10.35 9.69 -0.69
N LEU A 87 -9.02 9.72 -0.69
CA LEU A 87 -8.21 10.20 -1.81
C LEU A 87 -7.66 9.05 -2.65
N ASP A 88 -6.66 8.34 -2.10
CA ASP A 88 -5.97 7.24 -2.76
C ASP A 88 -6.90 6.02 -2.85
N GLY A 89 -6.94 5.36 -4.00
CA GLY A 89 -7.84 4.23 -4.24
C GLY A 89 -9.29 4.61 -4.55
N THR A 90 -9.70 5.85 -4.23
CA THR A 90 -11.08 6.33 -4.37
C THR A 90 -11.23 7.40 -5.45
N LEU A 91 -10.59 8.57 -5.29
CA LEU A 91 -10.63 9.63 -6.30
C LEU A 91 -9.51 9.47 -7.32
N VAL A 92 -8.36 8.95 -6.87
CA VAL A 92 -7.15 8.79 -7.70
C VAL A 92 -6.45 7.47 -7.44
N LEU A 93 -5.69 7.03 -8.44
CA LEU A 93 -4.74 5.93 -8.37
C LEU A 93 -3.33 6.47 -8.68
N THR A 94 -2.26 5.77 -8.28
CA THR A 94 -0.90 6.13 -8.73
C THR A 94 -0.74 5.83 -10.22
N LYS A 95 0.05 6.66 -10.93
CA LYS A 95 0.44 6.39 -12.33
C LYS A 95 1.57 5.37 -12.38
N SER A 96 2.49 5.45 -11.42
CA SER A 96 3.68 4.63 -11.30
C SER A 96 3.39 3.17 -10.91
N ASN A 97 2.17 2.88 -10.43
CA ASN A 97 1.79 1.62 -9.77
C ASN A 97 2.72 1.26 -8.61
N GLN A 98 3.41 2.24 -8.02
CA GLN A 98 4.21 2.06 -6.83
C GLN A 98 3.34 2.23 -5.57
N PRO A 99 3.70 1.57 -4.46
CA PRO A 99 3.01 1.75 -3.18
C PRO A 99 3.24 3.15 -2.58
N TYR A 100 4.26 3.88 -3.05
CA TYR A 100 4.60 5.22 -2.58
C TYR A 100 4.53 6.24 -3.71
N VAL A 101 4.01 7.43 -3.40
CA VAL A 101 3.97 8.58 -4.31
C VAL A 101 5.38 9.02 -4.69
N THR A 102 5.73 8.91 -5.97
CA THR A 102 7.07 9.29 -6.45
C THR A 102 7.21 10.80 -6.63
N SER A 103 6.18 11.44 -7.20
CA SER A 103 6.11 12.89 -7.47
C SER A 103 4.69 13.43 -7.23
N PRO A 104 4.50 14.76 -7.13
CA PRO A 104 3.17 15.34 -7.02
C PRO A 104 2.23 14.98 -8.17
N ASP A 105 2.77 14.72 -9.37
CA ASP A 105 2.00 14.33 -10.56
C ASP A 105 1.77 12.82 -10.72
N ASP A 106 2.25 12.02 -9.75
CA ASP A 106 2.05 10.58 -9.70
C ASP A 106 0.62 10.22 -9.26
N PHE A 107 -0.34 10.63 -10.08
CA PHE A 107 -1.75 10.30 -9.93
C PHE A 107 -2.44 10.26 -11.29
N LYS A 108 -3.42 9.37 -11.42
CA LYS A 108 -4.44 9.36 -12.46
C LYS A 108 -5.80 9.31 -11.78
N LEU A 109 -6.83 9.87 -12.41
CA LEU A 109 -8.19 9.74 -11.90
C LEU A 109 -8.56 8.26 -11.76
N PHE A 110 -9.31 7.91 -10.72
CA PHE A 110 -9.81 6.54 -10.53
C PHE A 110 -10.60 6.07 -11.77
N ASN A 111 -11.48 6.93 -12.26
CA ASN A 111 -12.11 6.80 -13.58
C ASN A 111 -12.44 8.20 -14.16
N LYS A 112 -12.94 8.24 -15.39
CA LYS A 112 -13.26 9.49 -16.10
C LYS A 112 -14.49 10.23 -15.55
N GLU A 113 -15.34 9.56 -14.76
CA GLU A 113 -16.59 10.13 -14.24
C GLU A 113 -16.37 10.90 -12.93
N VAL A 114 -15.24 10.69 -12.23
CA VAL A 114 -14.96 11.33 -10.93
C VAL A 114 -15.17 12.86 -10.95
N PRO A 115 -14.59 13.64 -11.89
CA PRO A 115 -14.77 15.09 -11.91
C PRO A 115 -16.25 15.49 -12.05
N LYS A 116 -16.98 14.78 -12.91
CA LYS A 116 -18.40 15.04 -13.18
C LYS A 116 -19.24 14.78 -11.92
N VAL A 117 -19.04 13.64 -11.26
CA VAL A 117 -19.79 13.28 -10.04
C VAL A 117 -19.55 14.29 -8.92
N LEU A 118 -18.29 14.71 -8.70
CA LEU A 118 -17.97 15.69 -7.67
C LEU A 118 -18.65 17.04 -7.93
N ASN A 119 -18.61 17.52 -9.18
CA ASN A 119 -19.26 18.77 -9.58
C ASN A 119 -20.79 18.68 -9.47
N GLU A 120 -21.42 17.56 -9.85
CA GLU A 120 -22.86 17.38 -9.66
C GLU A 120 -23.29 17.46 -8.18
N TYR A 121 -22.47 16.94 -7.25
CA TYR A 121 -22.74 17.07 -5.82
C TYR A 121 -22.53 18.50 -5.32
N ALA A 122 -21.48 19.19 -5.80
CA ALA A 122 -21.26 20.59 -5.49
C ALA A 122 -22.45 21.47 -5.96
N GLU A 123 -22.95 21.25 -7.18
CA GLU A 123 -24.14 21.92 -7.73
C GLU A 123 -25.42 21.61 -6.93
N LYS A 124 -25.54 20.39 -6.38
CA LYS A 124 -26.63 20.01 -5.47
C LYS A 124 -26.46 20.59 -4.06
N GLY A 125 -25.48 21.45 -3.83
CA GLY A 125 -25.24 22.14 -2.57
C GLY A 125 -24.54 21.28 -1.51
N TYR A 126 -23.80 20.24 -1.92
CA TYR A 126 -22.93 19.51 -1.01
C TYR A 126 -21.59 20.22 -0.88
N LYS A 127 -21.07 20.31 0.35
CA LYS A 127 -19.67 20.65 0.56
C LYS A 127 -18.83 19.39 0.32
N ILE A 128 -17.87 19.51 -0.60
CA ILE A 128 -16.95 18.42 -0.95
C ILE A 128 -15.79 18.40 0.05
N VAL A 129 -15.56 17.26 0.69
CA VAL A 129 -14.51 17.09 1.70
C VAL A 129 -13.70 15.82 1.41
N VAL A 130 -12.39 15.89 1.53
CA VAL A 130 -11.49 14.75 1.38
C VAL A 130 -10.79 14.45 2.71
N PHE A 131 -10.89 13.22 3.19
CA PHE A 131 -10.21 12.73 4.38
C PHE A 131 -9.22 11.64 4.00
N SER A 132 -7.93 11.83 4.21
CA SER A 132 -6.92 10.86 3.80
C SER A 132 -5.86 10.56 4.87
N ASN A 133 -5.51 9.28 5.00
CA ASN A 133 -4.44 8.81 5.87
C ASN A 133 -3.10 8.94 5.14
N GLN A 134 -2.22 9.86 5.56
CA GLN A 134 -0.94 10.15 4.92
C GLN A 134 0.25 9.88 5.85
N ALA A 135 0.36 8.63 6.35
CA ALA A 135 1.40 8.21 7.31
C ALA A 135 2.85 8.42 6.81
N GLY A 136 3.04 8.60 5.51
CA GLY A 136 4.36 8.95 4.93
C GLY A 136 4.87 10.32 5.37
N ILE A 137 4.01 11.23 5.83
CA ILE A 137 4.40 12.54 6.38
C ILE A 137 5.07 12.35 7.75
N GLY A 138 4.51 11.51 8.61
CA GLY A 138 5.01 11.26 9.95
C GLY A 138 5.06 12.54 10.81
N LYS A 139 6.15 12.71 11.57
CA LYS A 139 6.30 13.83 12.53
C LYS A 139 6.80 15.14 11.89
N SER A 140 7.26 15.11 10.64
CA SER A 140 7.78 16.29 9.94
C SER A 140 6.68 16.90 9.07
N LEU A 141 5.74 17.59 9.72
CA LEU A 141 4.55 18.18 9.09
C LEU A 141 4.88 19.30 8.10
N ASP A 142 6.09 19.83 8.14
CA ASP A 142 6.65 20.83 7.23
C ASP A 142 7.75 20.25 6.32
N GLY A 143 8.08 18.96 6.47
CA GLY A 143 9.15 18.31 5.74
C GLY A 143 8.86 18.10 4.26
N LYS A 144 9.90 17.65 3.53
CA LYS A 144 9.84 17.41 2.08
C LYS A 144 8.66 16.53 1.64
N MET A 145 8.31 15.51 2.45
CA MET A 145 7.18 14.63 2.13
C MET A 145 5.83 15.35 2.31
N SER A 146 5.67 16.14 3.38
CA SER A 146 4.49 17.00 3.56
C SER A 146 4.31 17.94 2.37
N VAL A 147 5.36 18.69 2.01
CA VAL A 147 5.32 19.61 0.85
C VAL A 147 4.92 18.87 -0.43
N LYS A 148 5.50 17.69 -0.67
CA LYS A 148 5.18 16.87 -1.85
C LYS A 148 3.71 16.45 -1.88
N LEU A 149 3.16 15.97 -0.76
CA LEU A 149 1.79 15.48 -0.71
C LEU A 149 0.76 16.61 -0.73
N ARG A 150 1.08 17.77 -0.14
CA ARG A 150 0.29 19.00 -0.28
C ARG A 150 0.25 19.47 -1.74
N GLN A 151 1.39 19.47 -2.43
CA GLN A 151 1.41 19.75 -3.87
C GLN A 151 0.59 18.73 -4.68
N ARG A 152 0.69 17.44 -4.33
CA ARG A 152 -0.09 16.39 -4.99
C ARG A 152 -1.59 16.66 -4.86
N ALA A 153 -2.06 17.06 -3.68
CA ALA A 153 -3.45 17.44 -3.47
C ALA A 153 -3.87 18.59 -4.38
N GLU A 154 -3.07 19.66 -4.49
CA GLU A 154 -3.39 20.78 -5.38
C GLU A 154 -3.49 20.33 -6.84
N ASN A 155 -2.51 19.57 -7.33
CA ASN A 155 -2.53 19.06 -8.70
C ASN A 155 -3.76 18.18 -8.97
N ILE A 156 -4.16 17.37 -7.98
CA ILE A 156 -5.37 16.54 -8.06
C ILE A 156 -6.62 17.42 -8.13
N LEU A 157 -6.78 18.40 -7.24
CA LEU A 157 -7.95 19.28 -7.22
C LEU A 157 -8.06 20.12 -8.49
N THR A 158 -6.94 20.64 -9.02
CA THR A 158 -6.90 21.27 -10.34
C THR A 158 -7.34 20.32 -11.44
N LYS A 159 -6.93 19.04 -11.39
CA LYS A 159 -7.31 18.06 -12.40
C LYS A 159 -8.78 17.62 -12.29
N LEU A 160 -9.34 17.64 -11.08
CA LEU A 160 -10.74 17.35 -10.81
C LEU A 160 -11.66 18.53 -11.12
N ASP A 161 -11.10 19.75 -11.24
CA ASP A 161 -11.84 20.99 -11.43
C ASP A 161 -12.95 21.13 -10.37
N VAL A 162 -12.56 21.00 -9.10
CA VAL A 162 -13.48 21.07 -7.96
C VAL A 162 -12.81 21.78 -6.79
N GLU A 163 -13.56 22.63 -6.11
CA GLU A 163 -13.12 23.18 -4.83
C GLU A 163 -13.52 22.24 -3.69
N ALA A 164 -12.54 21.73 -2.94
CA ALA A 164 -12.77 20.83 -1.82
C ALA A 164 -11.91 21.19 -0.61
N THR A 165 -12.46 20.96 0.59
CA THR A 165 -11.66 20.95 1.82
C THR A 165 -10.93 19.61 1.92
N VAL A 166 -9.62 19.61 2.17
CA VAL A 166 -8.81 18.39 2.29
C VAL A 166 -8.19 18.34 3.67
N LEU A 167 -8.27 17.18 4.34
CA LEU A 167 -7.64 16.90 5.61
C LEU A 167 -6.76 15.65 5.50
N TYR A 168 -5.54 15.75 6.04
CA TYR A 168 -4.55 14.68 6.11
C TYR A 168 -4.21 14.33 7.55
N ALA A 169 -4.35 13.05 7.88
CA ALA A 169 -3.80 12.47 9.12
C ALA A 169 -2.39 11.93 8.85
N ALA A 170 -1.37 12.57 9.43
CA ALA A 170 0.04 12.29 9.18
C ALA A 170 0.63 11.17 10.06
N GLY A 171 -0.03 10.80 11.18
CA GLY A 171 0.48 9.80 12.11
C GLY A 171 0.02 8.36 11.82
N LYS A 172 0.80 7.38 12.31
CA LYS A 172 0.43 5.95 12.31
C LYS A 172 -0.49 5.59 13.49
N GLU A 173 -0.20 6.14 14.67
CA GLU A 173 -0.99 6.03 15.89
C GLU A 173 -1.54 7.42 16.20
N ASP A 174 -2.67 7.76 15.58
CA ASP A 174 -3.14 9.14 15.47
C ASP A 174 -4.67 9.19 15.65
N SER A 175 -5.15 10.08 16.52
CA SER A 175 -6.58 10.29 16.76
C SER A 175 -7.32 10.79 15.52
N PHE A 176 -6.60 11.43 14.59
CA PHE A 176 -7.12 11.87 13.30
C PHE A 176 -7.16 10.74 12.26
N ARG A 177 -6.47 9.61 12.46
CA ARG A 177 -6.35 8.53 11.48
C ARG A 177 -7.63 7.70 11.39
N LYS A 178 -8.14 7.52 10.17
CA LYS A 178 -9.26 6.59 9.89
C LYS A 178 -8.82 5.15 10.23
N PRO A 179 -9.68 4.31 10.83
CA PRO A 179 -11.14 4.46 10.93
C PRO A 179 -11.64 5.34 12.10
N GLY A 180 -10.74 5.96 12.87
CA GLY A 180 -11.14 6.95 13.87
C GLY A 180 -11.84 8.18 13.27
N THR A 181 -12.62 8.88 14.09
CA THR A 181 -13.47 10.02 13.68
C THR A 181 -12.81 11.38 13.84
N GLY A 182 -11.56 11.47 14.32
CA GLY A 182 -10.95 12.75 14.70
C GLY A 182 -10.86 13.78 13.55
N MET A 183 -10.57 13.35 12.31
CA MET A 183 -10.60 14.27 11.16
C MET A 183 -12.01 14.84 10.92
N TRP A 184 -13.04 14.01 11.06
CA TRP A 184 -14.43 14.42 10.90
C TRP A 184 -14.86 15.39 12.01
N GLU A 185 -14.54 15.08 13.26
CA GLU A 185 -14.84 15.93 14.42
C GLU A 185 -14.18 17.30 14.27
N TYR A 186 -12.89 17.34 13.92
CA TYR A 186 -12.16 18.58 13.68
C TYR A 186 -12.78 19.40 12.53
N PHE A 187 -13.15 18.72 11.44
CA PHE A 187 -13.83 19.37 10.31
C PHE A 187 -15.14 20.04 10.74
N VAL A 188 -16.00 19.33 11.47
CA VAL A 188 -17.29 19.86 11.92
C VAL A 188 -17.11 21.04 12.88
N GLU A 189 -16.18 20.92 13.83
CA GLU A 189 -15.95 21.93 14.85
C GLU A 189 -15.30 23.21 14.29
N HIS A 190 -14.32 23.08 13.40
CA HIS A 190 -13.46 24.19 13.01
C HIS A 190 -13.61 24.63 11.56
N LEU A 191 -14.01 23.73 10.64
CA LEU A 191 -13.92 23.96 9.20
C LEU A 191 -15.29 23.97 8.49
N ASN A 192 -16.39 23.92 9.24
CA ASN A 192 -17.76 23.94 8.68
C ASN A 192 -18.56 25.20 9.04
N GLY A 193 -17.88 26.28 9.46
CA GLY A 193 -18.51 27.58 9.71
C GLY A 193 -19.57 27.56 10.81
N GLY A 194 -19.46 26.65 11.79
CA GLY A 194 -20.42 26.49 12.88
C GLY A 194 -21.73 25.78 12.50
N VAL A 195 -21.87 25.29 11.27
CA VAL A 195 -23.04 24.52 10.83
C VAL A 195 -22.83 23.04 11.16
N SER A 196 -23.80 22.42 11.80
CA SER A 196 -23.81 20.97 12.02
C SER A 196 -24.26 20.23 10.76
N PRO A 197 -23.51 19.23 10.25
CA PRO A 197 -23.96 18.44 9.12
C PRO A 197 -25.22 17.62 9.40
N ASP A 198 -26.13 17.56 8.43
CA ASP A 198 -27.18 16.55 8.38
C ASP A 198 -26.54 15.22 7.96
N LYS A 199 -26.31 14.34 8.94
CA LYS A 199 -25.71 13.02 8.71
C LYS A 199 -26.56 12.09 7.86
N ALA A 200 -27.89 12.27 7.82
CA ALA A 200 -28.77 11.42 7.01
C ALA A 200 -28.72 11.80 5.52
N GLN A 201 -28.33 13.04 5.22
CA GLN A 201 -28.13 13.54 3.86
C GLN A 201 -26.65 13.60 3.46
N SER A 202 -25.74 13.29 4.38
CA SER A 202 -24.29 13.26 4.13
C SER A 202 -23.80 11.84 3.94
N PHE A 203 -22.67 11.68 3.24
CA PHE A 203 -22.10 10.36 2.98
C PHE A 203 -20.56 10.40 2.94
N PHE A 204 -19.95 9.23 3.12
CA PHE A 204 -18.51 9.00 2.94
C PHE A 204 -18.27 7.88 1.92
N VAL A 205 -17.38 8.11 0.96
CA VAL A 205 -16.96 7.11 -0.04
C VAL A 205 -15.48 6.78 0.16
N GLY A 206 -15.16 5.49 0.22
CA GLY A 206 -13.79 4.99 0.32
C GLY A 206 -13.66 3.60 -0.30
N ASP A 207 -12.45 3.25 -0.73
CA ASP A 207 -12.10 1.95 -1.27
C ASP A 207 -11.84 0.91 -0.17
N MET A 208 -11.38 1.34 1.01
CA MET A 208 -11.24 0.47 2.18
C MET A 208 -12.59 0.20 2.87
N ALA A 209 -13.49 -0.48 2.16
CA ALA A 209 -14.87 -0.74 2.56
C ALA A 209 -15.07 -2.08 3.28
N GLY A 210 -13.98 -2.77 3.63
CA GLY A 210 -14.02 -4.07 4.32
C GLY A 210 -14.34 -5.24 3.39
N ARG A 211 -14.14 -5.08 2.08
CA ARG A 211 -14.21 -6.18 1.12
C ARG A 211 -13.04 -7.12 1.38
N SER A 212 -13.18 -8.39 0.98
CA SER A 212 -12.15 -9.43 1.18
C SER A 212 -10.77 -9.07 0.62
N ILE A 213 -10.69 -8.13 -0.33
CA ILE A 213 -9.44 -7.57 -0.89
C ILE A 213 -8.83 -6.44 -0.03
N ASP A 214 -9.65 -5.66 0.68
CA ASP A 214 -9.21 -4.48 1.45
C ASP A 214 -8.40 -4.89 2.70
N ILE A 215 -8.64 -6.10 3.23
CA ILE A 215 -7.95 -6.66 4.41
C ILE A 215 -6.53 -7.14 4.07
N GLN A 216 -6.12 -7.10 2.79
CA GLN A 216 -4.77 -7.48 2.36
C GLN A 216 -3.73 -6.36 2.55
N GLU A 217 -4.16 -5.10 2.62
CA GLU A 217 -3.26 -3.93 2.70
C GLU A 217 -3.00 -3.42 4.12
N SER A 218 -3.80 -3.82 5.13
CA SER A 218 -3.66 -3.34 6.51
C SER A 218 -2.53 -3.98 7.32
N ASP A 219 -1.95 -5.10 6.85
CA ASP A 219 -0.98 -5.90 7.62
C ASP A 219 0.48 -5.80 7.12
N SER A 220 0.80 -4.96 6.13
CA SER A 220 2.15 -4.90 5.55
C SER A 220 3.13 -3.99 6.30
N ASP A 221 3.00 -3.83 7.61
CA ASP A 221 4.05 -3.30 8.48
C ASP A 221 4.71 -4.47 9.24
N LYS A 222 5.42 -5.34 8.51
CA LYS A 222 6.60 -6.08 8.99
C LYS A 222 7.30 -6.83 7.85
N GLU A 223 8.62 -6.79 7.93
CA GLU A 223 9.62 -7.53 7.15
C GLU A 223 9.95 -7.02 5.74
N GLY A 224 11.04 -6.25 5.69
CA GLY A 224 11.85 -6.12 4.50
C GLY A 224 12.40 -7.49 4.08
N ALA A 225 11.96 -7.94 2.91
CA ALA A 225 12.72 -8.81 2.04
C ALA A 225 12.20 -8.61 0.63
N ALA A 226 13.08 -8.20 -0.27
CA ALA A 226 12.81 -8.19 -1.70
C ALA A 226 12.25 -9.57 -2.12
N LYS A 227 10.98 -9.63 -2.51
CA LYS A 227 10.41 -10.79 -3.20
C LYS A 227 9.68 -10.30 -4.44
N LYS A 228 10.24 -10.69 -5.59
CA LYS A 228 9.56 -10.68 -6.89
C LYS A 228 8.13 -11.17 -6.68
N GLN A 229 7.15 -10.32 -6.98
CA GLN A 229 5.81 -10.79 -7.30
C GLN A 229 5.93 -11.70 -8.54
N ALA A 230 5.93 -13.00 -8.32
CA ALA A 230 5.56 -13.93 -9.36
C ALA A 230 4.06 -13.75 -9.60
N ALA A 231 3.71 -13.41 -10.84
CA ALA A 231 2.32 -13.27 -11.26
C ALA A 231 1.52 -14.54 -10.93
N LEU A 232 0.35 -14.38 -10.30
CA LEU A 232 -0.64 -15.45 -10.29
C LEU A 232 -1.01 -15.77 -11.75
N PRO A 233 -1.25 -17.05 -12.10
CA PRO A 233 -1.80 -17.37 -13.41
C PRO A 233 -3.14 -16.64 -13.57
N LYS A 234 -3.27 -15.94 -14.70
CA LYS A 234 -4.51 -15.25 -15.08
C LYS A 234 -5.64 -16.27 -15.12
N ALA A 235 -6.79 -15.90 -14.55
CA ALA A 235 -8.03 -16.66 -14.69
C ALA A 235 -8.31 -16.89 -16.18
N GLY A 236 -8.33 -18.16 -16.58
CA GLY A 236 -8.56 -18.57 -17.96
C GLY A 236 -7.72 -19.78 -18.36
N GLN A 237 -8.01 -20.94 -17.78
CA GLN A 237 -7.79 -22.24 -18.41
C GLN A 237 -8.74 -23.24 -17.74
N GLU A 238 -9.83 -23.57 -18.42
CA GLU A 238 -10.65 -24.75 -18.12
C GLU A 238 -9.80 -25.99 -18.40
N GLY A 239 -9.14 -26.49 -17.37
CA GLY A 239 -8.52 -27.82 -17.34
C GLY A 239 -9.18 -28.65 -16.24
N GLU A 240 -9.26 -29.97 -16.44
CA GLU A 240 -9.76 -30.88 -15.40
C GLU A 240 -8.99 -30.64 -14.08
N ASN A 241 -9.72 -30.25 -13.04
CA ASN A 241 -9.16 -30.12 -11.69
C ASN A 241 -9.03 -31.53 -11.09
N HIS A 242 -7.89 -32.16 -11.34
CA HIS A 242 -7.53 -33.49 -10.84
C HIS A 242 -7.46 -33.56 -9.30
N ASN A 243 -7.53 -32.42 -8.61
CA ASN A 243 -7.38 -32.25 -7.17
C ASN A 243 -8.62 -31.61 -6.53
N ALA A 244 -9.79 -31.70 -7.16
CA ALA A 244 -11.02 -31.00 -6.75
C ALA A 244 -11.34 -31.20 -5.25
N GLU A 245 -11.29 -32.44 -4.77
CA GLU A 245 -11.57 -32.77 -3.36
C GLU A 245 -10.56 -32.15 -2.39
N LEU A 246 -9.26 -32.26 -2.72
CA LEU A 246 -8.19 -31.67 -1.90
C LEU A 246 -8.27 -30.15 -1.91
N SER A 247 -8.57 -29.52 -3.05
CA SER A 247 -8.76 -28.06 -3.12
C SER A 247 -9.98 -27.59 -2.34
N ALA A 248 -11.09 -28.35 -2.37
CA ALA A 248 -12.29 -28.04 -1.61
C ALA A 248 -12.08 -28.20 -0.10
N ALA A 249 -11.27 -29.17 0.34
CA ALA A 249 -10.90 -29.33 1.75
C ALA A 249 -10.09 -28.13 2.25
N PHE A 250 -9.18 -27.60 1.43
CA PHE A 250 -8.42 -26.40 1.75
C PHE A 250 -9.28 -25.14 1.81
N GLU A 251 -10.31 -25.03 0.98
CA GLU A 251 -11.30 -23.95 1.03
C GLU A 251 -12.13 -24.01 2.32
N GLN A 252 -12.66 -25.19 2.67
CA GLN A 252 -13.41 -25.37 3.92
C GLN A 252 -12.56 -25.13 5.16
N LEU A 253 -11.29 -25.54 5.12
CA LEU A 253 -10.37 -25.32 6.23
C LEU A 253 -10.02 -23.82 6.36
N ALA A 254 -9.88 -23.11 5.25
CA ALA A 254 -9.71 -21.66 5.25
C ALA A 254 -10.92 -20.94 5.85
N ASP A 255 -12.14 -21.35 5.52
CA ASP A 255 -13.36 -20.81 6.12
C ASP A 255 -13.44 -21.09 7.63
N HIS A 256 -13.06 -22.29 8.07
CA HIS A 256 -13.02 -22.64 9.49
C HIS A 256 -12.07 -21.73 10.26
N PHE A 257 -10.83 -21.53 9.76
CA PHE A 257 -9.87 -20.63 10.41
C PHE A 257 -10.28 -19.16 10.33
N THR A 258 -11.00 -18.76 9.28
CA THR A 258 -11.57 -17.40 9.18
C THR A 258 -12.59 -17.15 10.29
N LYS A 259 -13.50 -18.11 10.53
CA LYS A 259 -14.52 -18.01 11.60
C LYS A 259 -13.91 -17.97 13.01
N ARG A 260 -12.70 -18.50 13.19
CA ARG A 260 -11.94 -18.46 14.45
C ARG A 260 -11.08 -17.21 14.63
N GLY A 261 -11.10 -16.29 13.67
CA GLY A 261 -10.24 -15.10 13.68
C GLY A 261 -8.77 -15.39 13.36
N GLU A 262 -8.44 -16.61 12.91
CA GLU A 262 -7.08 -17.04 12.55
C GLU A 262 -6.77 -16.71 11.08
N GLY A 263 -6.93 -15.43 10.70
CA GLY A 263 -6.88 -14.96 9.32
C GLY A 263 -5.58 -15.28 8.57
N PHE A 264 -4.44 -15.34 9.27
CA PHE A 264 -3.16 -15.73 8.65
C PHE A 264 -3.15 -17.18 8.17
N LYS A 265 -3.68 -18.11 8.97
CA LYS A 265 -3.79 -19.52 8.60
C LYS A 265 -4.81 -19.70 7.48
N ALA A 266 -5.96 -19.03 7.59
CA ALA A 266 -6.99 -19.04 6.56
C ALA A 266 -6.46 -18.61 5.18
N ARG A 267 -5.72 -17.48 5.13
CA ARG A 267 -5.12 -16.96 3.89
C ARG A 267 -4.06 -17.91 3.30
N ALA A 268 -3.22 -18.51 4.15
CA ALA A 268 -2.22 -19.47 3.72
C ALA A 268 -2.86 -20.72 3.07
N LEU A 269 -3.98 -21.18 3.64
CA LEU A 269 -4.72 -22.34 3.18
C LEU A 269 -5.54 -22.06 1.91
N ASP A 270 -6.23 -20.92 1.83
CA ASP A 270 -6.94 -20.49 0.61
C ASP A 270 -5.98 -20.39 -0.59
N LYS A 271 -4.81 -19.77 -0.37
CA LYS A 271 -3.75 -19.70 -1.39
C LYS A 271 -3.24 -21.10 -1.78
N SER A 272 -3.10 -21.99 -0.80
CA SER A 272 -2.67 -23.36 -1.05
C SER A 272 -3.72 -24.13 -1.87
N GLY A 273 -5.01 -23.99 -1.54
CA GLY A 273 -6.13 -24.62 -2.26
C GLY A 273 -6.19 -24.18 -3.72
N LYS A 274 -5.99 -22.89 -4.01
CA LYS A 274 -5.94 -22.36 -5.39
C LYS A 274 -4.75 -22.90 -6.18
N ILE A 275 -3.59 -23.04 -5.54
CA ILE A 275 -2.40 -23.63 -6.17
C ILE A 275 -2.64 -25.12 -6.47
N ILE A 276 -3.26 -25.85 -5.54
CA ILE A 276 -3.62 -27.26 -5.69
C ILE A 276 -4.63 -27.44 -6.83
N ALA A 277 -5.67 -26.60 -6.90
CA ALA A 277 -6.68 -26.63 -7.95
C ALA A 277 -6.10 -26.37 -9.35
N ALA A 278 -5.09 -25.50 -9.44
CA ALA A 278 -4.39 -25.18 -10.67
C ALA A 278 -3.23 -26.16 -11.00
N HIS A 279 -2.98 -27.16 -10.15
CA HIS A 279 -1.91 -28.11 -10.39
C HIS A 279 -2.31 -29.11 -11.49
N SER A 280 -1.46 -29.24 -12.51
CA SER A 280 -1.76 -29.98 -13.75
C SER A 280 -1.89 -31.49 -13.57
N SER A 281 -1.38 -32.05 -12.47
CA SER A 281 -1.39 -33.48 -12.15
C SER A 281 -2.10 -33.73 -10.82
N LYS A 282 -2.57 -34.96 -10.60
CA LYS A 282 -3.09 -35.38 -9.31
C LYS A 282 -1.97 -35.37 -8.26
N VAL A 283 -2.17 -34.65 -7.17
CA VAL A 283 -1.27 -34.59 -6.02
C VAL A 283 -1.43 -35.91 -5.25
N THR A 284 -0.31 -36.61 -5.06
CA THR A 284 -0.24 -37.90 -4.37
C THR A 284 0.54 -37.82 -3.06
N SER A 285 1.33 -36.77 -2.87
CA SER A 285 1.97 -36.41 -1.61
C SER A 285 2.28 -34.91 -1.58
N SER A 286 2.42 -34.33 -0.39
CA SER A 286 2.92 -32.96 -0.22
C SER A 286 4.26 -32.69 -0.89
N LYS A 287 5.05 -33.74 -1.16
CA LYS A 287 6.31 -33.65 -1.92
C LYS A 287 6.13 -33.17 -3.35
N ASP A 288 4.98 -33.44 -3.97
CA ASP A 288 4.67 -33.03 -5.35
C ASP A 288 4.58 -31.50 -5.47
N LEU A 289 4.31 -30.82 -4.35
CA LEU A 289 4.19 -29.36 -4.26
C LEU A 289 5.36 -28.71 -3.52
N LYS A 290 6.40 -29.47 -3.16
CA LYS A 290 7.55 -28.98 -2.41
C LYS A 290 8.33 -27.93 -3.22
N GLY A 291 8.50 -26.74 -2.66
CA GLY A 291 9.16 -25.62 -3.34
C GLY A 291 8.24 -24.77 -4.19
N THR A 292 6.95 -25.13 -4.30
CA THR A 292 5.94 -24.28 -4.94
C THR A 292 5.69 -23.04 -4.09
N ALA A 293 5.88 -21.86 -4.68
CA ALA A 293 5.71 -20.59 -3.99
C ALA A 293 4.26 -20.41 -3.51
N GLY A 294 4.04 -20.47 -2.20
CA GLY A 294 2.71 -20.39 -1.59
C GLY A 294 2.27 -21.66 -0.85
N ILE A 295 2.98 -22.78 -1.02
CA ILE A 295 2.79 -24.01 -0.25
C ILE A 295 3.87 -24.07 0.85
N GLY A 296 3.48 -23.83 2.09
CA GLY A 296 4.35 -23.85 3.26
C GLY A 296 4.35 -25.21 3.99
N LYS A 297 5.22 -25.36 5.00
CA LYS A 297 5.29 -26.58 5.83
C LYS A 297 3.95 -26.95 6.48
N GLY A 298 3.17 -25.94 6.90
CA GLY A 298 1.82 -26.16 7.45
C GLY A 298 0.85 -26.73 6.41
N SER A 299 0.79 -26.15 5.22
CA SER A 299 -0.04 -26.66 4.11
C SER A 299 0.36 -28.07 3.69
N MET A 300 1.67 -28.38 3.67
CA MET A 300 2.16 -29.73 3.36
C MET A 300 1.66 -30.77 4.37
N GLY A 301 1.61 -30.43 5.67
CA GLY A 301 1.04 -31.30 6.68
C GLY A 301 -0.43 -31.63 6.43
N TYR A 302 -1.25 -30.62 6.12
CA TYR A 302 -2.66 -30.82 5.79
C TYR A 302 -2.90 -31.57 4.47
N ILE A 303 -2.01 -31.42 3.49
CA ILE A 303 -2.06 -32.19 2.24
C ILE A 303 -1.87 -33.68 2.55
N ASP A 304 -0.81 -34.02 3.29
CA ASP A 304 -0.52 -35.42 3.62
C ASP A 304 -1.63 -36.03 4.50
N GLU A 305 -2.13 -35.27 5.48
CA GLU A 305 -3.24 -35.69 6.35
C GLU A 305 -4.53 -35.99 5.56
N PHE A 306 -4.92 -35.10 4.63
CA PHE A 306 -6.11 -35.31 3.80
C PHE A 306 -5.95 -36.50 2.86
N LEU A 307 -4.76 -36.70 2.29
CA LEU A 307 -4.50 -37.83 1.39
C LEU A 307 -4.44 -39.18 2.12
N GLU A 308 -4.07 -39.20 3.39
CA GLU A 308 -4.03 -40.41 4.23
C GLU A 308 -5.39 -40.74 4.86
N THR A 309 -6.13 -39.74 5.32
CA THR A 309 -7.34 -39.94 6.15
C THR A 309 -8.65 -39.61 5.43
N GLY A 310 -8.60 -38.89 4.30
CA GLY A 310 -9.77 -38.41 3.57
C GLY A 310 -10.47 -37.19 4.20
N THR A 311 -9.95 -36.66 5.31
CA THR A 311 -10.43 -35.46 6.01
C THR A 311 -9.25 -34.74 6.67
N ILE A 312 -9.51 -33.66 7.40
CA ILE A 312 -8.50 -32.95 8.20
C ILE A 312 -9.08 -32.84 9.61
N ALA A 313 -8.30 -33.15 10.65
CA ALA A 313 -8.78 -33.19 12.04
C ALA A 313 -9.43 -31.87 12.48
N ALA A 314 -8.90 -30.74 12.00
CA ALA A 314 -9.46 -29.41 12.24
C ALA A 314 -10.83 -29.18 11.56
N LEU A 315 -11.15 -29.91 10.48
CA LEU A 315 -12.48 -29.94 9.88
C LEU A 315 -13.42 -30.89 10.61
N ASP A 316 -12.92 -32.02 11.13
CA ASP A 316 -13.72 -32.95 11.91
C ASP A 316 -14.21 -32.32 13.22
N GLU A 317 -13.37 -31.54 13.90
CA GLU A 317 -13.77 -30.71 15.06
C GLU A 317 -14.83 -29.65 14.71
N ALA A 318 -14.94 -29.28 13.43
CA ALA A 318 -15.81 -28.23 12.92
C ALA A 318 -17.14 -28.73 12.32
N GLY A 319 -17.40 -30.04 12.35
CA GLY A 319 -18.58 -30.65 11.75
C GLY A 319 -18.32 -31.50 10.49
N GLY A 320 -17.05 -31.82 10.19
CA GLY A 320 -16.61 -32.73 9.14
C GLY A 320 -16.44 -32.08 7.77
N PHE A 321 -15.62 -32.70 6.92
CA PHE A 321 -15.45 -32.30 5.52
C PHE A 321 -16.71 -32.60 4.69
N GLN A 322 -17.26 -31.59 4.01
CA GLN A 322 -18.42 -31.76 3.13
C GLN A 322 -17.98 -31.86 1.67
N ASN A 323 -18.00 -33.06 1.08
CA ASN A 323 -17.59 -33.24 -0.33
C ASN A 323 -18.59 -32.57 -1.30
N PRO A 324 -18.20 -31.54 -2.07
CA PRO A 324 -19.08 -30.90 -3.04
C PRO A 324 -19.41 -31.79 -4.25
N ALA A 325 -18.60 -32.80 -4.57
CA ALA A 325 -18.86 -33.74 -5.68
C ALA A 325 -19.99 -34.75 -5.40
N ALA A 326 -20.54 -34.78 -4.18
CA ALA A 326 -21.61 -35.69 -3.78
C ALA A 326 -23.03 -35.10 -3.93
N LYS A 327 -23.19 -33.82 -4.30
CA LYS A 327 -24.51 -33.20 -4.53
C LYS A 327 -24.76 -33.01 -6.02
N GLY A 328 -25.63 -33.87 -6.56
CA GLY A 328 -26.08 -33.85 -7.94
C GLY A 328 -26.75 -32.53 -8.36
N ASP A 329 -26.69 -32.29 -9.67
CA ASP A 329 -27.06 -31.08 -10.39
C ASP A 329 -28.40 -30.46 -9.96
N ALA A 330 -28.34 -29.20 -9.52
CA ALA A 330 -29.50 -28.31 -9.55
C ALA A 330 -29.10 -26.99 -10.19
N LYS A 331 -29.59 -26.75 -11.41
CA LYS A 331 -29.46 -25.47 -12.12
C LYS A 331 -30.16 -24.36 -11.31
N PRO A 332 -29.56 -23.16 -11.15
CA PRO A 332 -30.25 -22.03 -10.54
C PRO A 332 -31.37 -21.51 -11.45
N SER A 333 -32.50 -21.14 -10.85
CA SER A 333 -33.72 -20.70 -11.56
C SER A 333 -33.59 -19.28 -12.12
N GLU A 334 -34.34 -19.02 -13.18
CA GLU A 334 -34.39 -17.78 -13.98
C GLU A 334 -34.70 -16.49 -13.16
N GLU A 335 -35.21 -16.61 -11.94
CA GLU A 335 -35.45 -15.47 -11.04
C GLU A 335 -34.17 -14.91 -10.40
N GLN A 336 -33.07 -15.68 -10.35
CA GLN A 336 -31.80 -15.21 -9.75
C GLN A 336 -30.91 -14.42 -10.72
N THR A 337 -31.25 -14.37 -12.00
CA THR A 337 -30.46 -13.65 -13.03
C THR A 337 -30.88 -12.18 -13.21
N MET A 338 -31.96 -11.73 -12.55
CA MET A 338 -32.49 -10.35 -12.70
C MET A 338 -32.02 -9.35 -11.64
N ALA A 339 -31.20 -9.75 -10.66
CA ALA A 339 -30.73 -8.86 -9.59
C ALA A 339 -29.37 -8.18 -9.86
N LEU A 340 -28.74 -8.38 -11.02
CA LEU A 340 -27.40 -7.88 -11.34
C LEU A 340 -27.37 -6.77 -12.40
N LYS A 341 -28.48 -6.10 -12.66
CA LYS A 341 -28.54 -4.94 -13.57
C LYS A 341 -28.83 -3.60 -12.92
N PHE A 342 -28.89 -3.53 -11.59
CA PHE A 342 -28.90 -2.27 -10.88
C PHE A 342 -28.06 -2.39 -9.62
N LEU A 343 -26.76 -2.15 -9.77
CA LEU A 343 -25.87 -1.43 -8.86
C LEU A 343 -24.54 -1.15 -9.58
#